data_AF-A0A1X1RHP0-F1
#
_entry.id   AF-A0A1X1RHP0-F1
#
_cell.length_a   1.000
_cell.length_b   1.000
_cell.length_c   1.000
_cell.angle_alpha   90.00
_cell.angle_beta   90.00
_cell.angle_gamma   90.00
#
_symmetry.space_group_name_H-M   'P 1'
#
loop_
_entity.id
_entity.type
_entity.pdbx_description
1 polymer ?
#
loop_
_entity_poly.entity_id
_entity_poly.type
_entity_poly.pdbx_seq_one_letter_code
_entity_poly.pdbx_strand_id
1 'polypeptide(L)'
;MDESAKVITRGWLAMLVGTALLAGGLIVLCLPVYLDAHDRWGIQIKCGNGYYTQLLQATVSDQEPAQHSRPVTNYVDQCKSALLHRRVWAIPLTAAGTLIVIGELAAWMRGDSPSVPEPGSPEPASARPAALPEEQFHEAAALDRRYRSHRPPAHDTTL
;
A
#
# COMPACT_ATOMS: atom_id res chain seq x y z
N MET A 1 18.86 -11.63 -21.10
CA MET A 1 17.53 -10.97 -20.99
C MET A 1 16.86 -11.22 -19.64
N ASP A 2 17.42 -12.08 -18.78
CA ASP A 2 16.76 -12.57 -17.56
C ASP A 2 16.86 -11.63 -16.35
N GLU A 3 17.87 -10.77 -16.31
CA GLU A 3 18.12 -9.87 -15.18
C GLU A 3 17.07 -8.74 -15.07
N SER A 4 16.66 -8.15 -16.20
CA SER A 4 15.65 -7.09 -16.24
C SER A 4 14.25 -7.61 -15.85
N ALA A 5 13.90 -8.84 -16.25
CA ALA A 5 12.64 -9.46 -15.84
C ALA A 5 12.57 -9.61 -14.31
N LYS A 6 13.67 -10.04 -13.69
CA LYS A 6 13.74 -10.27 -12.24
C LYS A 6 13.55 -9.00 -11.41
N VAL A 7 14.09 -7.86 -11.86
CA VAL A 7 13.94 -6.57 -11.17
C VAL A 7 12.51 -6.05 -11.24
N ILE A 8 11.89 -6.12 -12.41
CA ILE A 8 10.48 -5.71 -12.62
C ILE A 8 9.55 -6.58 -11.77
N THR A 9 9.77 -7.90 -11.75
CA THR A 9 8.97 -8.81 -10.93
C THR A 9 9.14 -8.52 -9.43
N ARG A 10 10.34 -8.15 -8.96
CA ARG A 10 10.57 -7.89 -7.54
C ARG A 10 9.84 -6.65 -7.02
N GLY A 11 9.90 -5.53 -7.75
CA GLY A 11 9.18 -4.30 -7.38
C GLY A 11 7.66 -4.48 -7.41
N TRP A 12 7.16 -5.16 -8.45
CA TRP A 12 5.74 -5.47 -8.56
C TRP A 12 5.24 -6.39 -7.42
N LEU A 13 6.01 -7.42 -7.07
CA LEU A 13 5.70 -8.30 -5.94
C LEU A 13 5.70 -7.53 -4.61
N ALA A 14 6.68 -6.65 -4.39
CA ALA A 14 6.73 -5.82 -3.18
C ALA A 14 5.49 -4.91 -3.08
N MET A 15 5.09 -4.29 -4.19
CA MET A 15 3.90 -3.45 -4.24
C MET A 15 2.62 -4.25 -3.95
N LEU A 16 2.46 -5.43 -4.56
CA LEU A 16 1.32 -6.32 -4.28
C LEU A 16 1.26 -6.75 -2.82
N VAL A 17 2.39 -7.18 -2.25
CA VAL A 17 2.45 -7.61 -0.84
C VAL A 17 2.14 -6.43 0.09
N GLY A 18 2.75 -5.27 -0.15
CA GLY A 18 2.49 -4.06 0.64
C GLY A 18 1.01 -3.66 0.60
N THR A 19 0.41 -3.66 -0.59
CA THR A 19 -1.01 -3.33 -0.77
C THR A 19 -1.93 -4.36 -0.13
N ALA A 20 -1.63 -5.65 -0.26
CA ALA A 20 -2.43 -6.71 0.37
C ALA A 20 -2.39 -6.62 1.90
N LEU A 21 -1.21 -6.35 2.48
CA LEU A 21 -1.04 -6.14 3.92
C LEU A 21 -1.80 -4.91 4.41
N LEU A 22 -1.69 -3.79 3.69
CA LEU A 22 -2.38 -2.54 4.01
C LEU A 22 -3.90 -2.72 3.93
N ALA A 23 -4.41 -3.20 2.80
CA ALA A 23 -5.84 -3.40 2.59
C ALA A 23 -6.40 -4.44 3.58
N GLY A 24 -5.72 -5.58 3.73
CA GLY A 24 -6.13 -6.63 4.68
C GLY A 24 -6.15 -6.13 6.12
N GLY A 25 -5.12 -5.40 6.55
CA GLY A 25 -5.04 -4.80 7.88
C GLY A 25 -6.18 -3.80 8.14
N LEU A 26 -6.48 -2.93 7.17
CA LEU A 26 -7.59 -1.99 7.26
C LEU A 26 -8.95 -2.68 7.33
N ILE A 27 -9.16 -3.75 6.55
CA ILE A 27 -10.38 -4.56 6.55
C ILE A 27 -10.56 -5.23 7.91
N VAL A 28 -9.51 -5.86 8.45
CA VAL A 28 -9.54 -6.49 9.78
C VAL A 28 -9.91 -5.49 10.87
N LEU A 29 -9.37 -4.26 10.81
CA LEU A 29 -9.72 -3.19 11.75
C LEU A 29 -11.17 -2.71 11.57
N CYS A 30 -11.75 -2.80 10.37
CA CYS A 30 -13.15 -2.46 10.11
C CYS A 30 -14.12 -3.49 10.69
N LEU A 31 -13.73 -4.76 10.76
CA LEU A 31 -14.61 -5.83 11.21
C LEU A 31 -15.04 -5.62 12.67
N PRO A 32 -16.34 -5.79 12.99
CA PRO A 32 -16.82 -5.67 14.36
C PRO A 32 -16.16 -6.71 15.29
N VAL A 33 -15.90 -6.29 16.53
CA VAL A 33 -15.49 -7.15 17.64
C VAL A 33 -16.71 -7.42 18.49
N TYR A 34 -17.10 -8.68 18.53
CA TYR A 34 -18.16 -9.17 19.41
C TYR A 34 -17.52 -9.81 20.63
N LEU A 35 -18.16 -9.64 21.77
CA LEU A 35 -17.82 -10.38 22.96
C LEU A 35 -18.62 -11.68 22.98
N ASP A 36 -18.02 -12.77 23.46
CA ASP A 36 -18.72 -14.05 23.68
C ASP A 36 -19.58 -14.01 24.97
N ALA A 37 -20.29 -12.90 25.12
CA ALA A 37 -21.16 -12.59 26.24
C ALA A 37 -22.42 -11.92 25.72
N HIS A 38 -23.54 -12.31 26.31
CA HIS A 38 -24.86 -11.85 25.92
C HIS A 38 -25.41 -10.91 27.00
N ASP A 39 -26.09 -9.85 26.57
CA ASP A 39 -26.79 -8.95 27.47
C ASP A 39 -28.04 -9.63 28.08
N ARG A 40 -28.80 -8.87 28.87
CA ARG A 40 -30.05 -9.34 29.50
C ARG A 40 -31.18 -9.69 28.52
N TRP A 41 -31.11 -9.22 27.28
CA TRP A 41 -32.07 -9.53 26.22
C TRP A 41 -31.61 -10.70 25.35
N GLY A 42 -30.47 -11.31 25.66
CA GLY A 42 -29.91 -12.44 24.92
C GLY A 42 -29.24 -12.02 23.61
N ILE A 43 -28.87 -10.74 23.45
CA ILE A 43 -28.15 -10.23 22.28
C ILE A 43 -26.66 -10.10 22.62
N GLN A 44 -25.78 -10.41 21.67
CA GLN A 44 -24.33 -10.23 21.85
C GLN A 44 -23.96 -8.77 22.08
N ILE A 45 -23.09 -8.53 23.07
CA ILE A 45 -22.56 -7.20 23.37
C ILE A 45 -21.58 -6.81 22.26
N LYS A 46 -21.89 -5.72 21.53
CA LYS A 46 -21.00 -5.13 20.52
C LYS A 46 -20.01 -4.18 21.18
N CYS A 47 -18.72 -4.49 21.07
CA CYS A 47 -17.63 -3.66 21.60
C CYS A 47 -17.14 -2.58 20.61
N GLY A 48 -17.65 -2.58 19.37
CA GLY A 48 -17.22 -1.68 18.29
C GLY A 48 -16.35 -2.39 17.25
N ASN A 49 -15.36 -1.68 16.71
CA ASN A 49 -14.39 -2.22 15.75
C ASN A 49 -12.94 -1.82 16.12
N GLY A 50 -11.97 -2.23 15.31
CA GLY A 50 -10.56 -1.92 15.54
C GLY A 50 -10.23 -0.41 15.52
N TYR A 51 -11.04 0.43 14.87
CA TYR A 51 -10.86 1.90 14.85
C TYR A 51 -11.53 2.59 16.04
N TYR A 52 -12.79 2.26 16.32
CA TYR A 52 -13.62 2.92 17.32
C TYR A 52 -14.12 1.93 18.37
N THR A 53 -13.97 2.31 19.62
CA THR A 53 -14.43 1.53 20.77
C THR A 53 -15.83 2.00 21.17
N GLN A 54 -16.79 1.08 21.26
CA GLN A 54 -18.14 1.36 21.76
C GLN A 54 -18.35 0.59 23.06
N LEU A 55 -18.37 1.32 24.17
CA LEU A 55 -18.41 0.74 25.53
C LEU A 55 -19.77 0.96 26.21
N LEU A 56 -20.65 1.77 25.64
CA LEU A 56 -21.89 2.20 26.29
C LEU A 56 -22.77 1.01 26.72
N GLN A 57 -22.94 0.01 25.84
CA GLN A 57 -23.73 -1.19 26.13
C GLN A 57 -23.08 -2.06 27.22
N ALA A 58 -21.75 -2.16 27.22
CA ALA A 58 -21.00 -2.87 28.24
C ALA A 58 -21.12 -2.18 29.61
N THR A 59 -21.00 -0.85 29.66
CA THR A 59 -21.14 -0.08 30.90
C THR A 59 -22.54 -0.20 31.50
N VAL A 60 -23.59 -0.14 30.67
CA VAL A 60 -24.97 -0.33 31.14
C VAL A 60 -25.16 -1.74 31.72
N SER A 61 -24.53 -2.75 31.12
CA SER A 61 -24.60 -4.14 31.57
C SER A 61 -23.79 -4.39 32.86
N ASP A 62 -22.69 -3.67 33.06
CA ASP A 62 -21.86 -3.75 34.28
C ASP A 62 -22.48 -3.04 35.49
N GLN A 63 -23.40 -2.09 35.28
CA GLN A 63 -24.11 -1.39 36.35
C GLN A 63 -25.29 -2.19 36.93
N GLU A 64 -25.66 -3.33 36.33
CA GLU A 64 -26.73 -4.16 36.88
C GLU A 64 -26.29 -4.83 38.20
N PRO A 65 -27.11 -4.76 39.26
CA PRO A 65 -26.78 -5.35 40.54
C PRO A 65 -26.67 -6.87 40.42
N ALA A 66 -25.69 -7.44 41.14
CA ALA A 66 -25.52 -8.88 41.24
C ALA A 66 -26.82 -9.54 41.71
N GLN A 67 -27.36 -10.44 40.90
CA GLN A 67 -28.49 -11.28 41.26
C GLN A 67 -28.00 -12.71 41.51
N HIS A 68 -28.77 -13.51 42.24
CA HIS A 68 -28.40 -14.89 42.60
C HIS A 68 -28.06 -15.78 41.39
N SER A 69 -28.50 -15.39 40.19
CA SER A 69 -28.26 -16.11 38.93
C SER A 69 -27.24 -15.41 38.00
N ARG A 70 -26.71 -14.23 38.36
CA ARG A 70 -25.78 -13.45 37.50
C ARG A 70 -24.66 -12.82 38.35
N PRO A 71 -23.42 -13.32 38.25
CA PRO A 71 -22.27 -12.74 38.96
C PRO A 71 -21.95 -11.34 38.43
N VAL A 72 -21.25 -10.54 39.25
CA VAL A 72 -20.68 -9.25 38.80
C VAL A 72 -19.72 -9.52 37.64
N THR A 73 -19.98 -8.87 36.52
CA THR A 73 -19.15 -8.95 35.31
C THR A 73 -18.47 -7.61 35.05
N ASN A 74 -17.31 -7.65 34.37
CA ASN A 74 -16.61 -6.47 33.86
C ASN A 74 -16.56 -6.55 32.33
N TYR A 75 -17.70 -6.38 31.67
CA TYR A 75 -17.81 -6.40 30.21
C TYR A 75 -16.99 -5.28 29.57
N VAL A 76 -16.81 -4.14 30.26
CA VAL A 76 -15.96 -3.03 29.79
C VAL A 76 -14.51 -3.49 29.58
N ASP A 77 -13.93 -4.20 30.57
CA ASP A 77 -12.55 -4.68 30.47
C ASP A 77 -12.41 -5.83 29.47
N GLN A 78 -13.41 -6.70 29.40
CA GLN A 78 -13.44 -7.76 28.39
C GLN A 78 -13.49 -7.19 26.96
N CYS A 79 -14.32 -6.16 26.72
CA CYS A 79 -14.35 -5.45 25.44
C CYS A 79 -12.98 -4.83 25.11
N LYS A 80 -12.34 -4.15 26.07
CA LYS A 80 -11.00 -3.57 25.87
C LYS A 80 -9.98 -4.64 25.52
N SER A 81 -9.96 -5.76 26.24
CA SER A 81 -9.05 -6.87 25.98
C SER A 81 -9.24 -7.45 24.57
N ALA A 82 -10.50 -7.71 24.17
CA ALA A 82 -10.82 -8.22 22.84
C ALA A 82 -10.39 -7.25 21.71
N LEU A 83 -10.57 -5.94 21.92
CA LEU A 83 -10.12 -4.90 20.98
C LEU A 83 -8.59 -4.84 20.89
N LEU A 84 -7.90 -4.89 22.03
CA LEU A 84 -6.44 -4.92 22.08
C LEU A 84 -5.86 -6.14 21.37
N HIS A 85 -6.50 -7.29 21.53
CA HIS A 85 -6.07 -8.52 20.86
C HIS A 85 -6.16 -8.43 19.32
N ARG A 86 -7.10 -7.66 18.75
CA ARG A 86 -7.08 -7.39 17.30
C ARG A 86 -6.03 -6.36 16.91
N ARG A 87 -5.90 -5.30 17.70
CA ARG A 87 -4.98 -4.20 17.42
C ARG A 87 -3.51 -4.63 17.45
N VAL A 88 -3.15 -5.56 18.34
CA VAL A 88 -1.76 -5.98 18.54
C VAL A 88 -1.11 -6.56 17.27
N TRP A 89 -1.89 -7.15 16.37
CA TRP A 89 -1.38 -7.69 15.10
C TRP A 89 -1.90 -6.94 13.87
N ALA A 90 -3.11 -6.39 13.90
CA ALA A 90 -3.64 -5.65 12.76
C ALA A 90 -2.91 -4.31 12.55
N ILE A 91 -2.56 -3.59 13.62
CA ILE A 91 -1.81 -2.32 13.53
C ILE A 91 -0.42 -2.55 12.91
N PRO A 92 0.44 -3.48 13.39
CA PRO A 92 1.75 -3.66 12.81
C PRO A 92 1.69 -4.17 11.36
N LEU A 93 0.73 -5.02 10.99
CA LEU A 93 0.54 -5.42 9.59
C LEU A 93 0.18 -4.22 8.70
N THR A 94 -0.76 -3.39 9.15
CA THR A 94 -1.17 -2.17 8.43
C THR A 94 -0.01 -1.18 8.31
N ALA A 95 0.79 -1.02 9.37
CA ALA A 95 1.96 -0.16 9.37
C ALA A 95 3.05 -0.67 8.41
N ALA A 96 3.34 -1.97 8.44
CA ALA A 96 4.30 -2.59 7.52
C ALA A 96 3.86 -2.44 6.06
N GLY A 97 2.59 -2.70 5.75
CA GLY A 97 2.02 -2.50 4.41
C GLY A 97 2.17 -1.04 3.94
N THR A 98 1.83 -0.08 4.81
CA THR A 98 2.01 1.36 4.54
C THR A 98 3.46 1.71 4.20
N LEU A 99 4.42 1.24 5.01
CA LEU A 99 5.84 1.52 4.79
C LEU A 99 6.36 0.96 3.46
N ILE A 100 5.94 -0.24 3.09
CA ILE A 100 6.33 -0.86 1.80
C ILE A 100 5.77 -0.04 0.64
N VAL A 101 4.48 0.29 0.68
CA VAL A 101 3.82 1.05 -0.40
C VAL A 101 4.46 2.43 -0.56
N ILE A 102 4.69 3.15 0.54
CA ILE A 102 5.36 4.46 0.50
C ILE A 102 6.78 4.33 -0.03
N GLY A 103 7.52 3.30 0.39
CA GLY A 103 8.89 3.05 -0.07
C GLY A 103 8.98 2.84 -1.59
N GLU A 104 8.10 2.01 -2.14
CA GLU A 104 8.01 1.75 -3.58
C GLU A 104 7.55 2.99 -4.36
N LEU A 105 6.54 3.71 -3.88
CA LEU A 105 6.10 4.97 -4.49
C LEU A 105 7.21 6.02 -4.51
N ALA A 106 7.96 6.15 -3.42
CA ALA A 106 9.10 7.05 -3.34
C ALA A 106 10.28 6.62 -4.23
N ALA A 107 10.51 5.32 -4.41
CA ALA A 107 11.50 4.81 -5.35
C ALA A 107 11.11 5.11 -6.80
N TRP A 108 9.84 4.89 -7.15
CA TRP A 108 9.29 5.19 -8.47
C TRP A 108 9.44 6.68 -8.82
N MET A 109 9.04 7.59 -7.92
CA MET A 109 9.18 9.04 -8.14
C MET A 109 10.63 9.50 -8.34
N ARG A 110 11.61 8.83 -7.71
CA ARG A 110 13.03 9.17 -7.86
C ARG A 110 13.63 8.67 -9.18
N GLY A 111 13.10 7.58 -9.74
CA GLY A 111 13.54 7.05 -11.03
C GLY A 111 13.18 7.95 -12.23
N ASP A 112 12.15 8.78 -12.09
CA ASP A 112 11.64 9.65 -13.15
C ASP A 112 12.32 11.02 -13.23
N SER A 113 13.28 11.35 -12.35
CA SER A 113 14.01 12.62 -12.45
C SER A 113 15.11 12.52 -13.52
N PRO A 114 14.97 13.17 -14.70
CA PRO A 114 16.10 13.33 -15.59
C PRO A 114 17.09 14.24 -14.84
N SER A 115 18.36 13.85 -14.78
CA SER A 115 19.42 14.75 -14.34
C SER A 115 19.35 16.03 -15.18
N VAL A 116 18.81 17.11 -14.63
CA VAL A 116 18.91 18.45 -15.21
C VAL A 116 20.40 18.80 -15.15
N PRO A 117 21.09 18.99 -16.28
CA PRO A 117 22.45 19.52 -16.25
C PRO A 117 22.36 20.91 -15.62
N GLU A 118 23.00 21.07 -14.47
CA GLU A 118 23.02 22.31 -13.71
C GLU A 118 23.59 23.45 -14.60
N PRO A 119 22.81 24.51 -14.92
CA PRO A 119 23.30 25.60 -15.75
C PRO A 119 24.04 26.59 -14.84
N GLY A 120 25.30 26.30 -14.52
CA GLY A 120 26.05 27.15 -13.59
C GLY A 120 27.54 26.87 -13.39
N SER A 121 28.16 25.94 -14.13
CA SER A 121 29.62 25.73 -14.02
C SER A 121 30.38 26.59 -15.03
N PRO A 122 31.44 27.31 -14.63
CA PRO A 122 32.18 28.22 -15.50
C PRO A 122 32.88 27.44 -16.61
N GLU A 123 32.59 27.85 -17.84
CA GLU A 123 33.19 27.39 -19.09
C GLU A 123 34.72 27.25 -19.01
N PRO A 124 35.28 26.04 -19.20
CA PRO A 124 36.66 25.91 -19.65
C PRO A 124 36.65 25.88 -21.19
N ALA A 125 37.33 26.88 -21.73
CA ALA A 125 37.52 27.12 -23.15
C ALA A 125 37.82 25.86 -23.99
N SER A 126 37.16 25.80 -25.15
CA SER A 126 37.66 25.13 -26.37
C SER A 126 37.98 23.63 -26.27
N ALA A 127 36.96 22.79 -26.44
CA ALA A 127 37.13 21.45 -26.97
C ALA A 127 36.17 21.24 -28.16
N ARG A 128 36.77 21.25 -29.36
CA ARG A 128 36.19 20.80 -30.64
C ARG A 128 35.34 19.54 -30.41
N PRO A 129 34.11 19.40 -30.94
CA PRO A 129 33.34 18.18 -30.78
C PRO A 129 34.14 17.03 -31.40
N ALA A 130 34.66 16.15 -30.55
CA ALA A 130 35.22 14.88 -30.97
C ALA A 130 34.11 14.15 -31.73
N ALA A 131 34.43 13.71 -32.95
CA ALA A 131 33.55 12.91 -33.78
C ALA A 131 32.97 11.76 -32.93
N LEU A 132 31.64 11.71 -32.87
CA LEU A 132 30.92 10.52 -32.42
C LEU A 132 31.42 9.32 -33.26
N PRO A 133 31.61 8.13 -32.67
CA PRO A 133 31.98 6.95 -33.42
C PRO A 133 30.92 6.70 -34.51
N GLU A 134 31.34 6.57 -35.77
CA GLU A 134 30.45 6.32 -36.93
C GLU A 134 29.46 5.16 -36.68
N GLU A 135 29.81 4.22 -35.81
CA GLU A 135 28.99 3.10 -35.39
C GLU A 135 27.65 3.53 -34.76
N GLN A 136 27.63 4.60 -33.95
CA GLN A 136 26.39 5.07 -33.30
C GLN A 136 25.42 5.71 -34.29
N PHE A 137 25.94 6.37 -35.33
CA PHE A 137 25.10 6.92 -36.41
C PHE A 137 24.48 5.80 -37.27
N HIS A 138 25.25 4.74 -37.53
CA HIS A 138 24.74 3.58 -38.26
C HIS A 138 23.68 2.83 -37.46
N GLU A 139 23.86 2.70 -36.14
CA GLU A 139 22.89 2.07 -35.25
C GLU A 139 21.60 2.90 -35.13
N ALA A 140 21.71 4.23 -34.97
CA ALA A 140 20.57 5.14 -34.95
C ALA A 140 19.78 5.11 -36.26
N ALA A 141 20.48 5.08 -37.41
CA ALA A 141 19.83 4.96 -38.72
C ALA A 141 19.16 3.59 -38.93
N ALA A 142 19.74 2.51 -38.40
CA ALA A 142 19.16 1.16 -38.47
C ALA A 142 17.89 1.03 -37.60
N LEU A 143 17.90 1.63 -36.41
CA LEU A 143 16.74 1.66 -35.51
C LEU A 143 15.58 2.46 -36.09
N ASP A 144 15.85 3.63 -36.67
CA ASP A 144 14.82 4.45 -37.30
C ASP A 144 14.16 3.77 -38.50
N ARG A 145 14.95 3.05 -39.33
CA ARG A 145 14.40 2.25 -40.44
C ARG A 145 13.47 1.13 -39.94
N ARG A 146 13.84 0.42 -38.86
CA ARG A 146 12.98 -0.63 -38.26
C ARG A 146 11.70 -0.06 -37.66
N TYR A 147 11.79 1.09 -36.99
CA TYR A 147 10.62 1.75 -36.43
C TYR A 147 9.62 2.13 -37.52
N ARG A 148 10.10 2.68 -38.63
CA ARG A 148 9.25 3.03 -39.79
C ARG A 148 8.60 1.81 -40.44
N SER A 149 9.27 0.67 -40.53
CA SER A 149 8.69 -0.55 -41.11
C SER A 149 7.60 -1.19 -40.25
N HIS A 150 7.60 -0.93 -38.94
CA HIS A 150 6.60 -1.47 -38.02
C HIS A 150 5.38 -0.56 -37.82
N ARG A 151 5.35 0.62 -38.44
CA ARG A 151 4.20 1.51 -38.35
C ARG A 151 3.07 0.94 -39.22
N PRO A 152 1.92 0.53 -38.63
CA PRO A 152 0.78 0.09 -39.43
C PRO A 152 0.30 1.25 -40.32
N PRO A 153 -0.10 0.99 -41.58
CA PRO A 153 -0.63 2.02 -42.45
C PRO A 153 -1.87 2.65 -41.80
N ALA A 154 -2.02 3.96 -41.95
CA ALA A 154 -3.21 4.67 -41.48
C ALA A 154 -4.43 4.07 -42.19
N HIS A 155 -5.41 3.57 -41.42
CA HIS A 155 -6.68 3.12 -41.97
C HIS A 155 -7.45 4.34 -42.50
N ASP A 156 -7.71 4.34 -43.81
CA ASP A 156 -8.65 5.28 -44.43
C ASP A 156 -10.05 5.02 -43.88
N THR A 157 -10.51 5.89 -42.99
CA THR A 157 -11.92 5.99 -42.60
C THR A 157 -12.54 7.18 -43.32
N THR A 158 -12.83 7.00 -44.60
CA THR A 158 -13.76 7.86 -45.35
C THR A 158 -15.05 7.10 -45.56
N LEU A 159 -16.09 7.55 -44.87
CA LEU A 159 -17.50 7.17 -45.02
C LEU A 159 -18.19 8.23 -45.90
#